data_AF-A0A8R1EBM6-F1
#
_entry.id   AF-A0A8R1EBM6-F1
#
_cell.length_a   1.000
_cell.length_b   1.000
_cell.length_c   1.000
_cell.angle_alpha   90.00
_cell.angle_beta   90.00
_cell.angle_gamma   90.00
#
_symmetry.space_group_name_H-M   'P 1'
#
loop_
_entity.id
_entity.type
_entity.pdbx_description
1 polymer ?
#
loop_
_entity_poly.entity_id
_entity_poly.type
_entity_poly.pdbx_seq_one_letter_code
_entity_poly.pdbx_strand_id
1 'polypeptide(L)'
;MRGGDGFISQRGCRGLESQIQEEYWTTVGYDGVLRDGRTTDDFLTFTGRNNEWLQNSFVAYWEGAENSTEITRSKYGGRHYEVFGHAFIKPDGRVCGWFVGLEQEVVEVCGGFRVLSRSRRNPHEPTPFEWVRDSQHGKHQALGFHNHKIAKCELNGDETFFGDADASRRAFSGVSPASETFVQINTPEEFHGKVWLLKKRDQPVDQRADYRTYEQYRSGK
;
A
#
# COMPACT_ATOMS: atom_id res chain seq x y z
N MET A 1 -21.13 18.14 -46.20
CA MET A 1 -20.73 16.80 -45.71
C MET A 1 -19.36 16.96 -45.05
N ARG A 2 -19.31 16.95 -43.71
CA ARG A 2 -18.65 15.91 -42.86
C ARG A 2 -17.15 15.75 -43.17
N GLY A 3 -16.21 15.90 -42.24
CA GLY A 3 -16.27 16.13 -40.80
C GLY A 3 -14.86 16.51 -40.30
N GLY A 4 -14.80 17.33 -39.26
CA GLY A 4 -13.57 17.61 -38.54
C GLY A 4 -13.40 16.57 -37.44
N ASP A 5 -12.36 15.75 -37.55
CA ASP A 5 -11.93 14.89 -36.46
C ASP A 5 -10.92 15.65 -35.60
N GLY A 6 -11.47 16.27 -34.55
CA GLY A 6 -10.69 16.68 -33.41
C GLY A 6 -10.08 15.45 -32.75
N PHE A 7 -8.75 15.38 -32.72
CA PHE A 7 -8.05 14.45 -31.84
C PHE A 7 -8.39 14.81 -30.40
N ILE A 8 -9.25 13.98 -29.81
CA ILE A 8 -9.59 14.00 -28.40
C ILE A 8 -8.29 13.75 -27.63
N SER A 9 -7.81 14.80 -26.97
CA SER A 9 -6.88 14.70 -25.85
C SER A 9 -7.42 13.64 -24.88
N GLN A 10 -6.68 12.53 -24.73
CA GLN A 10 -6.86 11.58 -23.64
C GLN A 10 -6.61 12.31 -22.31
N ARG A 11 -7.64 12.97 -21.80
CA ARG A 11 -7.75 13.29 -20.38
C ARG A 11 -8.32 12.07 -19.68
N GLY A 12 -7.59 11.58 -18.67
CA GLY A 12 -8.23 10.98 -17.51
C GLY A 12 -8.05 9.48 -17.29
N CYS A 13 -6.82 9.05 -17.00
CA CYS A 13 -6.56 7.84 -16.20
C CYS A 13 -5.56 8.14 -15.07
N ARG A 14 -5.75 9.24 -14.33
CA ARG A 14 -4.91 9.55 -13.15
C ARG A 14 -5.15 8.61 -11.94
N GLY A 15 -6.14 7.70 -12.01
CA GLY A 15 -6.50 6.82 -10.90
C GLY A 15 -5.71 5.50 -10.81
N LEU A 16 -5.06 5.06 -11.90
CA LEU A 16 -4.32 3.78 -11.92
C LEU A 16 -2.90 3.89 -11.34
N GLU A 17 -2.32 5.09 -11.32
CA GLU A 17 -0.96 5.30 -10.84
C GLU A 17 -0.86 5.15 -9.31
N SER A 18 -1.88 5.62 -8.59
CA SER A 18 -1.97 5.55 -7.12
C SER A 18 -2.44 4.20 -6.57
N GLN A 19 -2.72 3.21 -7.41
CA GLN A 19 -3.10 1.86 -6.97
C GLN A 19 -1.96 0.86 -7.15
N ILE A 20 -1.90 -0.10 -6.23
CA ILE A 20 -1.03 -1.28 -6.34
C ILE A 20 -1.74 -2.31 -7.21
N GLN A 21 -1.04 -2.81 -8.22
CA GLN A 21 -1.59 -3.83 -9.13
C GLN A 21 -1.83 -5.15 -8.38
N GLU A 22 -2.85 -5.91 -8.81
CA GLU A 22 -3.25 -7.20 -8.21
C GLU A 22 -2.09 -8.21 -8.09
N GLU A 23 -1.10 -8.14 -8.96
CA GLU A 23 0.07 -9.01 -8.94
C GLU A 23 1.01 -8.80 -7.75
N TYR A 24 0.84 -7.73 -6.98
CA TYR A 24 1.57 -7.48 -5.74
C TYR A 24 0.74 -7.79 -4.49
N TRP A 25 -0.46 -8.34 -4.63
CA TRP A 25 -1.25 -8.78 -3.47
C TRP A 25 -1.21 -10.30 -3.35
N THR A 26 -1.04 -10.80 -2.12
CA THR A 26 -1.31 -12.19 -1.75
C THR A 26 -2.59 -12.20 -0.92
N THR A 27 -3.56 -13.03 -1.30
CA THR A 27 -4.80 -13.19 -0.54
C THR A 27 -4.62 -14.27 0.52
N VAL A 28 -4.87 -13.91 1.78
CA VAL A 28 -5.06 -14.85 2.90
C VAL A 28 -6.54 -15.20 2.93
N GLY A 29 -6.89 -16.43 2.59
CA GLY A 29 -8.26 -16.91 2.63
C GLY A 29 -8.86 -16.85 4.03
N TYR A 30 -10.18 -16.96 4.15
CA TYR A 30 -10.87 -17.01 5.44
C TYR A 30 -10.48 -18.22 6.29
N ASP A 31 -10.06 -19.29 5.62
CA ASP A 31 -9.47 -20.50 6.18
C ASP A 31 -7.99 -20.33 6.59
N GLY A 32 -7.42 -19.13 6.43
CA GLY A 32 -6.01 -18.84 6.67
C GLY A 32 -5.07 -19.32 5.56
N VAL A 33 -5.59 -19.90 4.46
CA VAL A 33 -4.78 -20.46 3.38
C VAL A 33 -4.42 -19.37 2.36
N LEU A 34 -3.13 -19.29 2.00
CA LEU A 34 -2.64 -18.39 0.95
C LEU A 34 -3.11 -18.85 -0.43
N ARG A 35 -3.65 -17.93 -1.23
CA ARG A 35 -4.24 -18.22 -2.55
C ARG A 35 -3.22 -18.07 -3.68
N ASP A 36 -3.58 -18.61 -4.85
CA ASP A 36 -2.81 -18.49 -6.10
C ASP A 36 -1.38 -19.02 -6.05
N GLY A 37 -1.12 -20.05 -5.24
CA GLY A 37 0.20 -20.67 -5.11
C GLY A 37 1.25 -19.81 -4.41
N ARG A 38 0.83 -18.75 -3.72
CA ARG A 38 1.69 -17.86 -2.94
C ARG A 38 2.15 -18.53 -1.64
N THR A 39 3.31 -18.10 -1.16
CA THR A 39 3.86 -18.47 0.14
C THR A 39 4.22 -17.22 0.95
N THR A 40 4.53 -17.38 2.24
CA THR A 40 4.99 -16.27 3.08
C THR A 40 6.30 -15.66 2.59
N ASP A 41 7.11 -16.40 1.83
CA ASP A 41 8.35 -15.91 1.22
C ASP A 41 8.09 -14.86 0.12
N ASP A 42 6.84 -14.77 -0.35
CA ASP A 42 6.44 -13.75 -1.30
C ASP A 42 6.14 -12.40 -0.65
N PHE A 43 5.94 -12.35 0.66
CA PHE A 43 5.59 -11.12 1.36
C PHE A 43 6.71 -10.09 1.25
N LEU A 44 6.32 -8.85 1.00
CA LEU A 44 7.26 -7.78 0.79
C LEU A 44 7.77 -7.26 2.13
N THR A 45 9.05 -7.49 2.40
CA THR A 45 9.75 -6.93 3.56
C THR A 45 10.43 -5.62 3.19
N PHE A 46 10.33 -4.61 4.05
CA PHE A 46 11.07 -3.37 3.91
C PHE A 46 12.20 -3.35 4.95
N THR A 47 13.45 -3.31 4.49
CA THR A 47 14.60 -3.15 5.37
C THR A 47 14.70 -1.69 5.84
N GLY A 48 14.59 -1.46 7.16
CA GLY A 48 14.84 -0.15 7.79
C GLY A 48 16.32 0.08 8.13
N ARG A 49 16.69 1.27 8.62
CA ARG A 49 18.07 1.53 9.08
C ARG A 49 18.52 0.63 10.23
N ASN A 50 17.58 0.09 11.01
CA ASN A 50 17.80 -0.83 12.13
C ASN A 50 17.00 -2.12 11.88
N ASN A 51 17.52 -2.99 11.01
CA ASN A 51 16.92 -4.19 10.40
C ASN A 51 16.27 -5.26 11.32
N GLU A 52 16.08 -5.01 12.61
CA GLU A 52 15.58 -5.99 13.57
C GLU A 52 14.07 -5.87 13.84
N TRP A 53 13.50 -4.65 13.81
CA TRP A 53 12.11 -4.40 14.26
C TRP A 53 11.01 -4.66 13.22
N LEU A 54 11.37 -4.94 11.96
CA LEU A 54 10.42 -5.30 10.91
C LEU A 54 10.50 -6.78 10.50
N GLN A 55 11.25 -7.59 11.25
CA GLN A 55 11.17 -9.03 11.08
C GLN A 55 9.75 -9.46 11.46
N ASN A 56 9.06 -10.14 10.55
CA ASN A 56 7.66 -10.55 10.70
C ASN A 56 6.60 -9.42 10.67
N SER A 57 6.90 -8.32 9.97
CA SER A 57 5.99 -7.18 9.81
C SER A 57 5.70 -6.92 8.34
N PHE A 58 4.43 -6.95 7.94
CA PHE A 58 4.01 -6.82 6.55
C PHE A 58 2.87 -5.82 6.37
N VAL A 59 2.82 -5.15 5.22
CA VAL A 59 1.69 -4.28 4.87
C VAL A 59 0.47 -5.16 4.56
N ALA A 60 -0.64 -4.88 5.23
CA ALA A 60 -1.89 -5.58 5.04
C ALA A 60 -2.99 -4.64 4.52
N TYR A 61 -3.96 -5.21 3.82
CA TYR A 61 -5.15 -4.55 3.34
C TYR A 61 -6.37 -5.40 3.65
N TRP A 62 -7.35 -4.80 4.32
CA TRP A 62 -8.58 -5.45 4.73
C TRP A 62 -9.76 -4.74 4.10
N GLU A 63 -10.48 -5.47 3.24
CA GLU A 63 -11.65 -4.99 2.52
C GLU A 63 -12.81 -5.96 2.72
N GLY A 64 -14.02 -5.43 2.85
CA GLY A 64 -15.22 -6.22 2.58
C GLY A 64 -15.44 -6.33 1.08
N ALA A 65 -14.90 -7.35 0.43
CA ALA A 65 -14.91 -7.45 -1.04
C ALA A 65 -16.32 -7.45 -1.63
N GLU A 66 -16.46 -6.89 -2.84
CA GLU A 66 -17.74 -6.75 -3.56
C GLU A 66 -18.43 -8.09 -3.92
N ASN A 67 -17.71 -9.21 -3.85
CA ASN A 67 -18.27 -10.57 -3.94
C ASN A 67 -17.99 -11.44 -2.71
N SER A 68 -17.50 -10.84 -1.62
CA SER A 68 -17.41 -11.48 -0.31
C SER A 68 -18.40 -10.79 0.62
N THR A 69 -19.54 -11.40 0.84
CA THR A 69 -20.62 -10.83 1.62
C THR A 69 -20.26 -10.54 3.08
N GLU A 70 -19.10 -10.96 3.60
CA GLU A 70 -19.01 -11.23 5.04
C GLU A 70 -17.63 -11.04 5.71
N ILE A 71 -16.95 -9.90 5.57
CA ILE A 71 -15.98 -9.52 6.64
C ILE A 71 -16.34 -8.21 7.29
N THR A 72 -16.10 -7.10 6.61
CA THR A 72 -16.46 -5.80 7.19
C THR A 72 -17.96 -5.57 7.13
N ARG A 73 -18.64 -6.03 6.07
CA ARG A 73 -20.10 -5.99 5.99
C ARG A 73 -20.77 -6.87 7.04
N SER A 74 -20.32 -8.09 7.29
CA SER A 74 -20.91 -8.93 8.36
C SER A 74 -20.61 -8.36 9.75
N LYS A 75 -19.38 -7.89 9.97
CA LYS A 75 -18.98 -7.27 11.25
C LYS A 75 -19.70 -5.95 11.53
N TYR A 76 -19.89 -5.11 10.51
CA TYR A 76 -20.46 -3.76 10.63
C TYR A 76 -21.84 -3.62 9.94
N GLY A 77 -22.65 -4.68 9.92
CA GLY A 77 -24.06 -4.61 9.53
C GLY A 77 -24.33 -4.06 8.12
N GLY A 78 -23.54 -4.48 7.13
CA GLY A 78 -23.68 -4.12 5.72
C GLY A 78 -22.86 -2.91 5.29
N ARG A 79 -22.15 -2.24 6.22
CA ARG A 79 -21.30 -1.09 5.89
C ARG A 79 -20.03 -1.54 5.18
N HIS A 80 -19.76 -0.95 4.02
CA HIS A 80 -18.47 -1.13 3.35
C HIS A 80 -17.40 -0.42 4.18
N TYR A 81 -16.29 -1.11 4.40
CA TYR A 81 -15.12 -0.60 5.10
C TYR A 81 -13.89 -1.24 4.48
N GLU A 82 -12.91 -0.40 4.22
CA GLU A 82 -11.60 -0.73 3.68
C GLU A 82 -10.55 -0.03 4.54
N VAL A 83 -9.46 -0.72 4.85
CA VAL A 83 -8.41 -0.17 5.73
C VAL A 83 -7.07 -0.87 5.49
N PHE A 84 -5.99 -0.11 5.55
CA PHE A 84 -4.64 -0.68 5.61
C PHE A 84 -4.21 -0.97 7.04
N GLY A 85 -3.42 -2.02 7.22
CA GLY A 85 -3.02 -2.49 8.53
C GLY A 85 -1.68 -3.22 8.52
N HIS A 86 -1.43 -3.93 9.61
CA HIS A 86 -0.18 -4.60 9.89
C HIS A 86 -0.41 -6.11 9.95
N ALA A 87 0.23 -6.86 9.05
CA ALA A 87 0.21 -8.32 9.06
C ALA A 87 1.48 -8.90 9.68
N PHE A 88 1.33 -10.07 10.30
CA PHE A 88 2.37 -10.82 10.99
C PHE A 88 2.07 -12.32 10.95
N ILE A 89 3.10 -13.14 11.13
CA ILE A 89 3.00 -14.61 11.19
C ILE A 89 3.09 -15.02 12.67
N LYS A 90 2.09 -15.74 13.15
CA LYS A 90 2.08 -16.28 14.52
C LYS A 90 3.08 -17.45 14.67
N PRO A 91 3.47 -17.82 15.90
CA PRO A 91 4.35 -18.97 16.14
C PRO A 91 3.82 -20.30 15.57
N ASP A 92 2.50 -20.42 15.37
CA ASP A 92 1.86 -21.59 14.76
C ASP A 92 1.83 -21.54 13.21
N GLY A 93 2.45 -20.54 12.61
CA GLY A 93 2.55 -20.35 11.16
C GLY A 93 1.35 -19.66 10.52
N ARG A 94 0.29 -19.33 11.27
CA ARG A 94 -0.86 -18.60 10.72
C ARG A 94 -0.50 -17.15 10.42
N VAL A 95 -0.98 -16.65 9.29
CA VAL A 95 -0.86 -15.23 8.92
C VAL A 95 -2.06 -14.47 9.48
N CYS A 96 -1.80 -13.51 10.35
CA CYS A 96 -2.82 -12.64 10.94
C CYS A 96 -2.53 -11.18 10.64
N GLY A 97 -3.52 -10.33 10.82
CA GLY A 97 -3.38 -8.90 10.66
C GLY A 97 -4.15 -8.13 11.72
N TRP A 98 -3.54 -7.06 12.18
CA TRP A 98 -4.18 -6.04 12.99
C TRP A 98 -4.63 -4.86 12.12
N PHE A 99 -5.87 -4.47 12.35
CA PHE A 99 -6.53 -3.37 11.67
C PHE A 99 -7.24 -2.50 12.71
N VAL A 100 -7.32 -1.21 12.40
CA VAL A 100 -8.26 -0.34 13.10
C VAL A 100 -9.63 -0.62 12.50
N GLY A 101 -10.61 -0.87 13.34
CA GLY A 101 -11.98 -1.11 12.91
C GLY A 101 -12.76 0.18 12.66
N LEU A 102 -13.99 0.02 12.17
CA LEU A 102 -14.85 1.15 11.82
C LEU A 102 -15.29 1.96 13.04
N GLU A 103 -15.32 1.32 14.22
CA GLU A 103 -15.67 1.94 15.50
C GLU A 103 -14.41 2.33 16.30
N GLN A 104 -13.26 2.41 15.62
CA GLN A 104 -11.94 2.70 16.20
C GLN A 104 -11.46 1.65 17.21
N GLU A 105 -11.95 0.42 17.07
CA GLU A 105 -11.51 -0.72 17.86
C GLU A 105 -10.31 -1.43 17.24
N VAL A 106 -9.55 -2.17 18.06
CA VAL A 106 -8.49 -3.04 17.56
C VAL A 106 -9.12 -4.33 17.03
N VAL A 107 -8.82 -4.67 15.78
CA VAL A 107 -9.33 -5.87 15.13
C VAL A 107 -8.18 -6.75 14.69
N GLU A 108 -8.10 -7.96 15.24
CA GLU A 108 -7.24 -9.01 14.74
C GLU A 108 -8.04 -10.00 13.89
N VAL A 109 -7.55 -10.30 12.68
CA VAL A 109 -8.08 -11.36 11.82
C VAL A 109 -6.97 -12.27 11.33
N CYS A 110 -7.21 -13.57 11.26
CA CYS A 110 -6.26 -14.57 10.74
C CYS A 110 -6.70 -15.18 9.41
N GLY A 111 -7.37 -14.37 8.59
CA GLY A 111 -7.89 -14.72 7.28
C GLY A 111 -8.81 -13.63 6.72
N GLY A 112 -9.07 -13.68 5.42
CA GLY A 112 -9.95 -12.71 4.75
C GLY A 112 -9.31 -11.35 4.47
N PHE A 113 -7.99 -11.29 4.29
CA PHE A 113 -7.30 -10.04 3.99
C PHE A 113 -6.19 -10.27 2.97
N ARG A 114 -5.54 -9.20 2.53
CA ARG A 114 -4.45 -9.25 1.56
C ARG A 114 -3.15 -8.72 2.18
N VAL A 115 -2.03 -9.30 1.78
CA VAL A 115 -0.67 -8.90 2.19
C VAL A 115 0.11 -8.44 0.98
N LEU A 116 0.78 -7.29 1.10
CA LEU A 116 1.64 -6.76 0.04
C LEU A 116 2.83 -7.71 -0.17
N SER A 117 3.06 -8.06 -1.43
CA SER A 117 3.95 -9.13 -1.85
C SER A 117 4.75 -8.73 -3.09
N ARG A 118 5.78 -9.52 -3.41
CA ARG A 118 6.52 -9.42 -4.68
C ARG A 118 5.59 -9.68 -5.87
N SER A 119 5.97 -9.20 -7.05
CA SER A 119 5.21 -9.43 -8.27
C SER A 119 5.06 -10.92 -8.55
N ARG A 120 3.83 -11.36 -8.81
CA ARG A 120 3.55 -12.72 -9.28
C ARG A 120 4.10 -12.97 -10.67
N ARG A 121 4.18 -11.93 -11.50
CA ARG A 121 4.62 -12.03 -12.90
C ARG A 121 6.13 -12.00 -13.02
N ASN A 122 6.81 -11.30 -12.11
CA ASN A 122 8.25 -11.16 -12.12
C ASN A 122 8.82 -11.17 -10.68
N PRO A 123 8.91 -12.34 -10.03
CA PRO A 123 9.28 -12.43 -8.61
C PRO A 123 10.71 -11.96 -8.27
N HIS A 124 11.57 -11.85 -9.29
CA HIS A 124 12.97 -11.44 -9.14
C HIS A 124 13.20 -9.96 -9.38
N GLU A 125 12.16 -9.20 -9.74
CA GLU A 125 12.33 -7.76 -9.92
C GLU A 125 12.62 -7.06 -8.59
N PRO A 126 13.46 -6.00 -8.60
CA PRO A 126 13.63 -5.16 -7.43
C PRO A 126 12.30 -4.56 -6.98
N THR A 127 12.10 -4.43 -5.67
CA THR A 127 10.91 -3.80 -5.09
C THR A 127 10.63 -2.45 -5.75
N PRO A 128 9.49 -2.28 -6.46
CA PRO A 128 9.18 -1.06 -7.19
C PRO A 128 8.61 0.04 -6.29
N PHE A 129 8.62 -0.17 -4.97
CA PHE A 129 8.04 0.73 -4.00
C PHE A 129 9.10 1.36 -3.10
N GLU A 130 8.79 2.55 -2.59
CA GLU A 130 9.63 3.24 -1.62
C GLU A 130 8.78 4.04 -0.62
N TRP A 131 9.35 4.25 0.57
CA TRP A 131 8.75 5.07 1.61
C TRP A 131 9.19 6.52 1.45
N VAL A 132 8.22 7.43 1.42
CA VAL A 132 8.46 8.87 1.38
C VAL A 132 7.77 9.57 2.53
N ARG A 133 8.39 10.63 3.07
CA ARG A 133 7.72 11.52 4.02
C ARG A 133 6.75 12.44 3.29
N ASP A 134 5.80 13.01 4.04
CA ASP A 134 4.89 14.04 3.53
C ASP A 134 5.66 15.28 3.03
N SER A 135 5.99 15.26 1.75
CA SER A 135 6.35 16.45 0.98
C SER A 135 5.19 16.73 0.03
N GLN A 136 4.94 17.99 -0.32
CA GLN A 136 3.80 18.39 -1.17
C GLN A 136 3.68 17.56 -2.48
N HIS A 137 4.78 17.00 -2.98
CA HIS A 137 4.82 16.17 -4.17
C HIS A 137 4.48 14.68 -3.91
N GLY A 138 4.72 14.16 -2.71
CA GLY A 138 4.51 12.76 -2.35
C GLY A 138 3.05 12.36 -2.21
N LYS A 139 2.17 13.29 -1.81
CA LYS A 139 0.74 13.02 -1.57
C LYS A 139 0.01 12.43 -2.79
N HIS A 140 0.28 12.96 -3.98
CA HIS A 140 -0.40 12.52 -5.21
C HIS A 140 0.15 11.20 -5.77
N GLN A 141 1.35 10.82 -5.35
CA GLN A 141 2.02 9.58 -5.77
C GLN A 141 1.85 8.45 -4.75
N ALA A 142 1.32 8.76 -3.57
CA ALA A 142 1.10 7.80 -2.50
C ALA A 142 0.09 6.74 -2.92
N LEU A 143 0.45 5.48 -2.66
CA LEU A 143 -0.31 4.31 -3.02
C LEU A 143 -1.44 4.05 -2.03
N GLY A 144 -2.61 3.70 -2.55
CA GLY A 144 -3.77 3.29 -1.78
C GLY A 144 -5.07 3.35 -2.59
N PHE A 145 -6.19 3.36 -1.88
CA PHE A 145 -7.54 3.40 -2.47
C PHE A 145 -8.30 4.61 -1.92
N HIS A 146 -9.05 5.32 -2.77
CA HIS A 146 -9.77 6.54 -2.39
C HIS A 146 -8.90 7.52 -1.56
N ASN A 147 -9.30 7.80 -0.32
CA ASN A 147 -8.55 8.65 0.61
C ASN A 147 -7.51 7.87 1.42
N HIS A 148 -7.67 6.56 1.54
CA HIS A 148 -6.78 5.65 2.25
C HIS A 148 -5.43 5.52 1.53
N LYS A 149 -4.35 5.63 2.30
CA LYS A 149 -2.98 5.47 1.81
C LYS A 149 -2.25 4.45 2.68
N ILE A 150 -1.44 3.64 2.03
CA ILE A 150 -0.55 2.70 2.70
C ILE A 150 0.52 3.51 3.41
N ALA A 151 0.58 3.37 4.74
CA ALA A 151 1.49 4.13 5.56
C ALA A 151 2.28 3.22 6.52
N LYS A 152 3.48 3.68 6.88
CA LYS A 152 4.16 3.23 8.09
C LYS A 152 4.26 4.38 9.09
N CYS A 153 4.20 4.06 10.37
CA CYS A 153 4.43 4.99 11.48
C CYS A 153 5.68 4.56 12.24
N GLU A 154 6.58 5.51 12.47
CA GLU A 154 7.75 5.36 13.34
C GLU A 154 7.41 6.03 14.69
N LEU A 155 6.96 5.25 15.66
CA LEU A 155 6.51 5.73 16.96
C LEU A 155 7.67 5.68 17.96
N ASN A 156 7.93 6.81 18.62
CA ASN A 156 8.96 6.98 19.66
C ASN A 156 10.40 6.58 19.27
N GLY A 157 10.67 6.32 17.98
CA GLY A 157 11.99 5.94 17.46
C GLY A 157 12.29 4.44 17.52
N ASP A 158 11.55 3.68 18.31
CA ASP A 158 11.81 2.27 18.59
C ASP A 158 10.77 1.31 17.98
N GLU A 159 9.60 1.82 17.62
CA GLU A 159 8.52 1.01 17.06
C GLU A 159 8.19 1.45 15.64
N THR A 160 8.08 0.49 14.72
CA THR A 160 7.59 0.74 13.36
C THR A 160 6.49 -0.23 13.00
N PHE A 161 5.35 0.28 12.55
CA PHE A 161 4.22 -0.53 12.13
C PHE A 161 3.47 0.10 10.96
N PHE A 162 2.55 -0.66 10.38
CA PHE A 162 1.81 -0.29 9.18
C PHE A 162 0.37 0.03 9.52
N GLY A 163 -0.24 0.91 8.74
CA GLY A 163 -1.59 1.34 8.96
C GLY A 163 -2.12 2.17 7.81
N ASP A 164 -3.22 2.83 8.10
CA ASP A 164 -3.99 3.64 7.17
C ASP A 164 -3.71 5.11 7.37
N ALA A 165 -3.52 5.85 6.29
CA ALA A 165 -3.37 7.29 6.33
C ALA A 165 -4.34 8.01 5.39
N ASP A 166 -4.87 9.14 5.87
CA ASP A 166 -5.47 10.19 5.05
C ASP A 166 -4.44 11.31 4.86
N ALA A 167 -3.72 11.26 3.74
CA ALA A 167 -2.70 12.26 3.41
C ALA A 167 -3.28 13.67 3.17
N SER A 168 -4.60 13.82 2.95
CA SER A 168 -5.24 15.14 2.85
C SER A 168 -5.48 15.76 4.20
N ARG A 169 -5.92 14.94 5.17
CA ARG A 169 -6.17 15.38 6.55
C ARG A 169 -4.93 15.30 7.42
N ARG A 170 -3.83 14.74 6.90
CA ARG A 170 -2.60 14.44 7.66
C ARG A 170 -2.93 13.62 8.91
N ALA A 171 -3.72 12.58 8.70
CA ALA A 171 -4.15 11.67 9.74
C ALA A 171 -3.63 10.27 9.47
N PHE A 172 -3.30 9.55 10.52
CA PHE A 172 -2.91 8.15 10.49
C PHE A 172 -3.62 7.38 11.58
N SER A 173 -3.95 6.12 11.29
CA SER A 173 -4.53 5.16 12.22
C SER A 173 -3.89 3.79 12.01
N GLY A 174 -3.45 3.17 13.09
CA GLY A 174 -2.91 1.81 13.08
C GLY A 174 -2.99 1.16 14.45
N VAL A 175 -2.50 -0.07 14.55
CA VAL A 175 -2.39 -0.80 15.81
C VAL A 175 -0.91 -1.00 16.11
N SER A 176 -0.46 -0.62 17.30
CA SER A 176 0.90 -0.85 17.77
C SER A 176 1.12 -2.34 18.05
N PRO A 177 2.07 -3.01 17.36
CA PRO A 177 2.42 -4.40 17.68
C PRO A 177 2.98 -4.59 19.09
N ALA A 178 3.61 -3.56 19.67
CA ALA A 178 4.21 -3.66 21.00
C ALA A 178 3.19 -3.61 22.14
N SER A 179 2.15 -2.78 22.01
CA SER A 179 1.12 -2.60 23.06
C SER A 179 -0.23 -3.20 22.71
N GLU A 180 -0.45 -3.63 21.46
CA GLU A 180 -1.74 -4.09 20.93
C GLU A 180 -2.85 -3.03 21.05
N THR A 181 -2.48 -1.74 21.04
CA THR A 181 -3.43 -0.63 21.16
C THR A 181 -3.57 0.14 19.86
N PHE A 182 -4.76 0.70 19.66
CA PHE A 182 -5.03 1.70 18.63
C PHE A 182 -4.13 2.93 18.82
N VAL A 183 -3.49 3.37 17.74
CA VAL A 183 -2.69 4.58 17.65
C VAL A 183 -3.29 5.49 16.59
N GLN A 184 -3.53 6.75 16.97
CA GLN A 184 -3.98 7.79 16.06
C GLN A 184 -2.99 8.95 16.04
N ILE A 185 -2.70 9.45 14.85
CA ILE A 185 -2.04 10.73 14.64
C ILE A 185 -3.01 11.62 13.90
N ASN A 186 -3.27 12.81 14.43
CA ASN A 186 -4.22 13.77 13.86
C ASN A 186 -3.67 15.22 13.82
N THR A 187 -2.40 15.41 14.18
CA THR A 187 -1.72 16.69 14.07
C THR A 187 -0.77 16.69 12.86
N PRO A 188 -0.74 17.75 12.05
CA PRO A 188 0.18 17.86 10.92
C PRO A 188 1.65 17.66 11.28
N GLU A 189 2.07 18.15 12.45
CA GLU A 189 3.45 18.10 12.93
C GLU A 189 3.88 16.66 13.21
N GLU A 190 3.05 15.89 13.93
CA GLU A 190 3.33 14.48 14.19
C GLU A 190 3.22 13.64 12.93
N PHE A 191 2.26 13.94 12.05
CA PHE A 191 2.14 13.24 10.77
C PHE A 191 3.41 13.39 9.94
N HIS A 192 3.91 14.62 9.79
CA HIS A 192 5.16 14.88 9.06
C HIS A 192 6.39 14.24 9.74
N GLY A 193 6.41 14.20 11.08
CA GLY A 193 7.54 13.65 11.85
C GLY A 193 7.60 12.13 11.90
N LYS A 194 6.44 11.46 11.92
CA LYS A 194 6.31 10.03 12.25
C LYS A 194 5.76 9.18 11.11
N VAL A 195 5.00 9.74 10.17
CA VAL A 195 4.28 8.99 9.15
C VAL A 195 5.01 9.05 7.80
N TRP A 196 5.15 7.89 7.19
CA TRP A 196 5.68 7.74 5.84
C TRP A 196 4.64 7.07 4.95
N LEU A 197 4.51 7.55 3.73
CA LEU A 197 3.60 7.01 2.73
C LEU A 197 4.37 6.15 1.73
N LEU A 198 3.74 5.06 1.29
CA LEU A 198 4.32 4.20 0.25
C LEU A 198 4.03 4.83 -1.12
N LYS A 199 5.03 4.91 -2.00
CA LYS A 199 4.83 5.29 -3.41
C LYS A 199 5.53 4.33 -4.36
N LYS A 200 5.19 4.39 -5.65
CA LYS A 200 6.02 3.77 -6.70
C LYS A 200 7.32 4.55 -6.84
N ARG A 201 8.43 3.83 -7.01
CA ARG A 201 9.71 4.41 -7.38
C ARG A 201 9.59 5.02 -8.77
N ASP A 202 10.25 6.14 -8.97
CA ASP A 202 10.39 6.71 -10.31
C ASP A 202 11.22 5.73 -11.15
N GLN A 203 10.68 5.29 -12.30
CA GLN A 203 11.48 4.52 -13.24
C GLN A 203 12.65 5.40 -13.69
N PRO A 204 13.89 4.88 -13.73
CA PRO A 204 14.97 5.64 -14.35
C PRO A 204 14.55 5.92 -15.80
N VAL A 205 14.37 7.20 -16.12
CA VAL A 205 14.14 7.64 -17.50
C VAL A 205 15.32 7.11 -18.31
N ASP A 206 15.06 6.20 -19.25
CA ASP A 206 16.10 5.68 -20.13
C ASP A 206 16.62 6.82 -21.00
N GLN A 207 17.67 7.50 -20.53
CA GLN A 207 18.30 8.62 -21.22
C GLN A 207 18.82 8.23 -22.63
N ARG A 208 18.86 6.94 -22.97
CA ARG A 208 19.25 6.47 -24.31
C ARG A 208 18.18 6.70 -25.37
N ALA A 209 16.92 6.85 -24.99
CA ALA A 209 15.84 7.13 -25.95
C ALA A 209 15.89 8.58 -26.47
N ASP A 210 16.43 9.50 -25.67
CA ASP A 210 16.51 10.94 -26.00
C ASP A 210 17.69 11.26 -26.93
N TYR A 211 18.81 10.52 -26.82
CA TYR A 211 19.94 10.70 -27.73
C TYR A 211 19.66 10.25 -29.17
N ARG A 212 18.84 9.21 -29.38
CA ARG A 212 18.51 8.73 -30.74
C ARG A 212 17.63 9.71 -31.51
N THR A 213 16.73 10.41 -30.83
CA THR A 213 15.90 11.46 -31.43
C THR A 213 16.72 12.72 -31.70
N TYR A 214 17.65 13.08 -30.81
CA TYR A 214 18.53 14.24 -31.03
C TYR A 214 19.51 14.06 -32.21
N GLU A 215 20.04 12.85 -32.42
CA GLU A 215 20.92 12.57 -33.57
C GLU A 215 20.17 12.51 -34.90
N GLN A 216 18.94 11.98 -34.93
CA GLN A 216 18.10 11.98 -36.15
C GLN A 216 17.73 13.42 -36.61
N TYR A 217 17.56 14.36 -35.67
CA TYR A 217 17.36 15.78 -36.02
C TYR A 217 18.66 16.48 -36.45
N ARG A 218 19.83 15.98 -36.05
CA ARG A 218 21.14 16.57 -36.40
C ARG A 218 21.72 16.02 -37.70
N SER A 219 21.40 14.78 -38.08
CA SER A 219 21.87 14.15 -39.33
C SER A 219 20.98 14.44 -40.54
N GLY A 220 19.91 15.23 -40.38
CA GLY A 220 18.99 15.65 -41.45
C GLY A 220 19.33 16.99 -42.10
N LYS A 221 20.58 17.45 -42.07
CA LYS A 221 21.07 18.62 -42.80
C LYS A 221 22.22 18.26 -43.73
#